data_AF-A0A1T4L358-F1
#
_entry.id   AF-A0A1T4L358-F1
#
_cell.length_a   1.000
_cell.length_b   1.000
_cell.length_c   1.000
_cell.angle_alpha   90.00
_cell.angle_beta   90.00
_cell.angle_gamma   90.00
#
_symmetry.space_group_name_H-M   'P 1'
#
loop_
_entity.id
_entity.type
_entity.pdbx_description
1 polymer ?
#
loop_
_entity_poly.entity_id
_entity_poly.type
_entity_poly.pdbx_seq_one_letter_code
_entity_poly.pdbx_strand_id
1 'polypeptide(L)'
;MAVARKKSEESRMTRISRMYFNRMFPKRMDALKVALSVFAGVFIGIMPTIGIAIILTVAACAFFKLPKVPGVVSSFVANPLTQFGFFYPSGYYIGKKILQPSAISFDFLRELEGLSFRNCIDVVTRLWNEASGHLLAFLLGITFIALVFGIAFGVAAYFIVSYRKKKHIAIKNKYIQELISEDQKIIKEAKLKGKHMHIFPFKALRPVDPSQAKDISALPYDVMNREEAKEMAKGLPHSYLRITRAELELPDSVEAYDPQVYAHAKENLDKFIADGVIAFDKKNCLYIYRQTMNGREQYGLVCTVPAKDYFDNIIKKHELTRKDKEDDRLRHVLATNSNTGPVFLTYRDQGQFELLKKIIARDPVYDFVTEADGFGHTVWVIDDDNEIEEICRSFDSVPVCYIADGHHRSAAGARAAGYRAAQNPNNRGDEEYNRYLAILFPSTQLKILDYNRVLKDLNGRTQEEFFAELEKVFSIEKLPSAAHPSKQNVVNMYIGGNWYACAFKPEYLEDLGPVDSLDVALLQKLVLKPLFNVDDPRTAKNIDFVGGIRGLGELEKRVDSGECACAFAMYPTTLDQLMAIADAGEIMPPKSTWFEPKLRDGLLVHSLD
;
A
#
# COMPACT_ATOMS: atom_id res chain seq x y z
N MET A 1 21.09 -32.16 11.29
CA MET A 1 22.32 -31.85 12.06
C MET A 1 22.29 -30.37 12.43
N ALA A 2 22.29 -30.06 13.72
CA ALA A 2 22.19 -28.69 14.23
C ALA A 2 23.51 -27.92 14.06
N VAL A 3 23.47 -26.75 13.42
CA VAL A 3 24.60 -25.81 13.41
C VAL A 3 24.47 -24.89 14.62
N ALA A 4 25.19 -25.23 15.69
CA ALA A 4 25.34 -24.36 16.86
C ALA A 4 26.12 -23.09 16.49
N ARG A 5 25.51 -21.90 16.64
CA ARG A 5 26.21 -20.62 16.52
C ARG A 5 27.18 -20.43 17.70
N LYS A 6 28.49 -20.56 17.44
CA LYS A 6 29.58 -20.15 18.35
C LYS A 6 29.41 -18.67 18.74
N LYS A 7 29.32 -18.36 20.04
CA LYS A 7 29.53 -16.99 20.57
C LYS A 7 30.99 -16.61 20.31
N SER A 8 31.26 -15.52 19.59
CA SER A 8 32.63 -15.05 19.36
C SER A 8 33.19 -14.36 20.61
N GLU A 9 34.35 -14.81 21.09
CA GLU A 9 35.18 -14.15 22.11
C GLU A 9 35.87 -12.88 21.54
N GLU A 10 35.14 -11.78 21.37
CA GLU A 10 35.78 -10.49 21.04
C GLU A 10 36.20 -9.75 22.33
N SER A 11 37.44 -9.25 22.36
CA SER A 11 37.95 -8.46 23.50
C SER A 11 37.20 -7.14 23.67
N ARG A 12 37.12 -6.63 24.92
CA ARG A 12 36.42 -5.38 25.27
C ARG A 12 36.92 -4.17 24.45
N MET A 13 38.23 -4.10 24.19
CA MET A 13 38.85 -3.03 23.40
C MET A 13 38.37 -3.03 21.95
N THR A 14 38.27 -4.20 21.32
CA THR A 14 37.81 -4.35 19.94
C THR A 14 36.34 -3.92 19.79
N ARG A 15 35.50 -4.27 20.77
CA ARG A 15 34.07 -3.88 20.79
C ARG A 15 33.88 -2.36 20.92
N ILE A 16 34.69 -1.72 21.77
CA ILE A 16 34.65 -0.26 21.97
C ILE A 16 35.13 0.48 20.71
N SER A 17 36.26 0.07 20.13
CA SER A 17 36.79 0.64 18.88
C SER A 17 35.77 0.55 17.74
N ARG A 18 35.14 -0.62 17.57
CA ARG A 18 34.09 -0.84 16.58
C ARG A 18 32.87 0.06 16.80
N MET A 19 32.49 0.32 18.06
CA MET A 19 31.38 1.21 18.39
C MET A 19 31.67 2.66 17.97
N TYR A 20 32.84 3.19 18.32
CA TYR A 20 33.23 4.55 17.92
C TYR A 20 33.37 4.69 16.41
N PHE A 21 34.00 3.72 15.75
CA PHE A 21 34.12 3.71 14.29
C PHE A 21 32.77 3.64 13.56
N ASN A 22 31.76 2.97 14.14
CA ASN A 22 30.41 2.95 13.58
C ASN A 22 29.63 4.24 13.83
N ARG A 23 29.92 4.96 14.91
CA ARG A 23 29.31 6.27 15.18
C ARG A 23 29.95 7.40 14.36
N MET A 24 31.27 7.33 14.13
CA MET A 24 32.00 8.28 13.30
C MET A 24 31.68 8.11 11.81
N PHE A 25 31.57 6.87 11.32
CA PHE A 25 31.26 6.58 9.91
C PHE A 25 30.02 5.67 9.81
N PRO A 26 28.81 6.22 9.99
CA PRO A 26 27.58 5.43 10.04
C PRO A 26 27.22 4.81 8.69
N LYS A 27 26.89 3.51 8.69
CA LYS A 27 26.61 2.73 7.46
C LYS A 27 25.25 3.01 6.81
N ARG A 28 24.33 3.66 7.54
CA ARG A 28 22.92 3.89 7.14
C ARG A 28 22.60 5.35 6.82
N MET A 29 23.56 6.26 6.99
CA MET A 29 23.35 7.68 6.74
C MET A 29 23.86 8.08 5.35
N ASP A 30 23.41 9.23 4.90
CA ASP A 30 23.88 9.86 3.67
C ASP A 30 25.37 10.22 3.80
N ALA A 31 26.18 9.74 2.84
CA ALA A 31 27.62 9.95 2.82
C ALA A 31 27.98 11.43 2.68
N LEU A 32 27.20 12.21 1.94
CA LEU A 32 27.41 13.64 1.75
C LEU A 32 27.18 14.40 3.07
N LYS A 33 26.14 14.05 3.82
CA LYS A 33 25.87 14.67 5.14
C LYS A 33 26.95 14.37 6.16
N VAL A 34 27.52 13.15 6.13
CA VAL A 34 28.66 12.80 6.99
C VAL A 34 29.92 13.54 6.56
N ALA A 35 30.17 13.65 5.25
CA ALA A 35 31.31 14.40 4.71
C ALA A 35 31.27 15.88 5.10
N LEU A 36 30.11 16.53 4.97
CA LEU A 36 29.91 17.93 5.35
C LEU A 36 30.08 18.14 6.86
N SER A 37 29.65 17.17 7.68
CA SER A 37 29.88 17.18 9.13
C SER A 37 31.37 17.12 9.47
N VAL A 38 32.11 16.21 8.82
CA VAL A 38 33.56 16.07 9.00
C VAL A 38 34.28 17.34 8.54
N PHE A 39 33.90 17.90 7.39
CA PHE A 39 34.41 19.18 6.88
C PHE A 39 34.24 20.28 7.92
N ALA A 40 33.03 20.47 8.45
CA ALA A 40 32.74 21.51 9.43
C ALA A 40 33.60 21.36 10.70
N GLY A 41 33.73 20.13 11.21
CA GLY A 41 34.57 19.85 12.37
C GLY A 41 36.04 20.16 12.15
N VAL A 42 36.62 19.72 11.02
CA VAL A 42 38.03 19.99 10.68
C VAL A 42 38.27 21.49 10.47
N PHE A 43 37.37 22.15 9.74
CA PHE A 43 37.46 23.57 9.46
C PHE A 43 37.44 24.39 10.76
N ILE A 44 36.46 24.15 11.64
CA ILE A 44 36.33 24.86 12.91
C ILE A 44 37.49 24.52 13.85
N GLY A 45 37.93 23.27 13.89
CA GLY A 45 39.06 22.83 14.72
C GLY A 45 40.37 23.51 14.37
N ILE A 46 40.65 23.73 13.07
CA ILE A 46 41.89 24.39 12.62
C ILE A 46 41.85 25.91 12.84
N MET A 47 40.67 26.52 12.86
CA MET A 47 40.51 27.95 13.15
C MET A 47 40.89 28.29 14.60
N PRO A 48 41.27 29.55 14.91
CA PRO A 48 41.65 29.97 16.27
C PRO A 48 40.47 30.05 17.25
N THR A 49 39.88 28.90 17.56
CA THR A 49 38.68 28.72 18.37
C THR A 49 38.95 27.91 19.64
N ILE A 50 40.16 28.07 20.20
CA ILE A 50 40.64 27.33 21.38
C ILE A 50 39.62 27.44 22.52
N GLY A 51 39.24 26.28 23.08
CA GLY A 51 38.28 26.20 24.19
C GLY A 51 36.80 26.19 23.76
N ILE A 52 36.46 26.62 22.54
CA ILE A 52 35.06 26.70 22.06
C ILE A 52 34.79 25.92 20.77
N ALA A 53 35.81 25.34 20.13
CA ALA A 53 35.71 24.61 18.85
C ALA A 53 34.62 23.53 18.82
N ILE A 54 34.47 22.77 19.91
CA ILE A 54 33.45 21.69 20.00
C ILE A 54 32.04 22.30 20.00
N ILE A 55 31.82 23.37 20.77
CA ILE A 55 30.53 24.05 20.86
C ILE A 55 30.14 24.61 19.50
N LEU A 56 31.07 25.30 18.83
CA LEU A 56 30.87 25.84 17.49
C LEU A 56 30.59 24.74 16.45
N THR A 57 31.29 23.61 16.55
CA THR A 57 31.09 22.46 15.66
C THR A 57 29.70 21.82 15.84
N VAL A 58 29.24 21.67 17.09
CA VAL A 58 27.90 21.17 17.39
C VAL A 58 26.83 22.14 16.88
N ALA A 59 27.03 23.46 17.10
CA ALA A 59 26.12 24.50 16.63
C ALA A 59 26.02 24.51 15.09
N ALA A 60 27.15 24.46 14.39
CA ALA A 60 27.20 24.37 12.93
C ALA A 60 26.49 23.10 12.43
N CYS A 61 26.77 21.94 13.03
CA CYS A 61 26.10 20.69 12.67
C CYS A 61 24.59 20.73 12.95
N ALA A 62 24.15 21.41 14.01
CA ALA A 62 22.73 21.58 14.32
C ALA A 62 22.05 22.48 13.28
N PHE A 63 22.65 23.64 12.97
CA PHE A 63 22.13 24.61 12.01
C PHE A 63 21.94 24.00 10.61
N PHE A 64 22.93 23.25 10.11
CA PHE A 64 22.86 22.59 8.81
C PHE A 64 22.19 21.20 8.83
N LYS A 65 21.58 20.80 9.95
CA LYS A 65 20.94 19.48 10.14
C LYS A 65 21.86 18.29 9.82
N LEU A 66 23.16 18.43 10.14
CA LEU A 66 24.21 17.43 9.94
C LEU A 66 24.34 16.49 11.17
N PRO A 67 24.94 15.29 11.00
CA PRO A 67 25.30 14.44 12.13
C PRO A 67 26.35 15.14 13.00
N LYS A 68 26.24 15.01 14.33
CA LYS A 68 27.09 15.76 15.28
C LYS A 68 28.38 15.02 15.61
N VAL A 69 28.28 13.70 15.78
CA VAL A 69 29.41 12.86 16.18
C VAL A 69 30.57 12.89 15.18
N PRO A 70 30.37 12.78 13.85
CA PRO A 70 31.49 12.83 12.90
C PRO A 70 32.25 14.17 12.96
N GLY A 71 31.52 15.29 13.03
CA GLY A 71 32.10 16.64 13.14
C GLY A 71 32.83 16.87 14.46
N VAL A 72 32.24 16.47 15.60
CA VAL A 72 32.91 16.61 16.91
C VAL A 72 34.18 15.76 16.99
N VAL A 73 34.17 14.55 16.42
CA VAL A 73 35.38 13.71 16.41
C VAL A 73 36.44 14.30 15.46
N SER A 74 36.03 14.83 14.30
CA SER A 74 36.97 15.39 13.33
C SER A 74 37.58 16.72 13.77
N SER A 75 36.93 17.49 14.66
CA SER A 75 37.52 18.72 15.20
C SER A 75 38.77 18.49 16.05
N PHE A 76 39.00 17.27 16.55
CA PHE A 76 40.22 16.90 17.27
C PHE A 76 41.45 16.72 16.36
N VAL A 77 41.31 16.90 15.05
CA VAL A 77 42.45 17.00 14.13
C VAL A 77 43.42 18.11 14.55
N ALA A 78 42.90 19.16 15.17
CA ALA A 78 43.65 20.22 15.79
C ALA A 78 43.73 19.97 17.31
N ASN A 79 44.91 19.55 17.75
CA ASN A 79 45.31 19.45 19.14
C ASN A 79 46.52 20.38 19.37
N PRO A 80 46.92 20.70 20.61
CA PRO A 80 47.99 21.67 20.85
C PRO A 80 49.26 21.44 20.02
N LEU A 81 49.67 20.17 19.83
CA LEU A 81 50.84 19.82 19.04
C LEU A 81 50.67 20.14 17.54
N THR A 82 49.56 19.71 16.93
CA THR A 82 49.29 19.94 15.50
C THR A 82 48.91 21.38 15.21
N GLN A 83 48.24 22.04 16.14
CA GLN A 83 47.78 23.40 16.01
C GLN A 83 48.96 24.39 16.08
N PHE A 84 49.79 24.32 17.12
CA PHE A 84 50.95 25.21 17.28
C PHE A 84 52.18 24.74 16.50
N GLY A 85 52.33 23.44 16.27
CA GLY A 85 53.48 22.88 15.56
C GLY A 85 53.33 22.83 14.04
N PHE A 86 52.11 22.90 13.51
CA PHE A 86 51.88 22.76 12.06
C PHE A 86 50.89 23.79 11.50
N PHE A 87 49.62 23.73 11.92
CA PHE A 87 48.57 24.52 11.28
C PHE A 87 48.81 26.03 11.40
N TYR A 88 49.13 26.53 12.59
CA TYR A 88 49.33 27.97 12.80
C TYR A 88 50.60 28.51 12.15
N PRO A 89 51.79 27.89 12.31
CA PRO A 89 52.99 28.33 11.60
C PRO A 89 52.84 28.29 10.08
N SER A 90 52.22 27.24 9.54
CA SER A 90 51.97 27.12 8.10
C SER A 90 50.96 28.15 7.62
N GLY A 91 49.90 28.38 8.39
CA GLY A 91 48.86 29.37 8.06
C GLY A 91 49.47 30.75 8.01
N TYR A 92 50.23 31.13 9.03
CA TYR A 92 50.95 32.39 9.04
C TYR A 92 51.94 32.52 7.88
N TYR A 93 52.73 31.48 7.58
CA TYR A 93 53.69 31.51 6.48
C TYR A 93 53.02 31.73 5.11
N ILE A 94 51.91 31.01 4.85
CA ILE A 94 51.12 31.17 3.63
C ILE A 94 50.54 32.57 3.54
N GLY A 95 49.90 33.03 4.61
CA GLY A 95 49.30 34.36 4.66
C GLY A 95 50.32 35.48 4.51
N LYS A 96 51.50 35.34 5.12
CA LYS A 96 52.60 36.30 5.00
C LYS A 96 53.10 36.40 3.55
N LYS A 97 53.16 35.28 2.82
CA LYS A 97 53.51 35.29 1.39
C LYS A 97 52.48 36.04 0.53
N ILE A 98 51.20 35.95 0.91
CA ILE A 98 50.09 36.56 0.17
C ILE A 98 50.00 38.07 0.47
N LEU A 99 50.02 38.44 1.75
CA LEU A 99 49.76 39.82 2.19
C LEU A 99 51.03 40.66 2.39
N GLN A 100 52.20 40.03 2.42
CA GLN A 100 53.51 40.68 2.59
C GLN A 100 53.51 41.80 3.63
N PRO A 101 53.02 41.54 4.87
CA PRO A 101 52.97 42.56 5.91
C PRO A 101 54.37 43.09 6.23
N SER A 102 54.47 44.39 6.49
CA SER A 102 55.70 45.06 6.90
C SER A 102 56.35 44.35 8.09
N ALA A 103 57.68 44.37 8.19
CA ALA A 103 58.37 43.79 9.33
C ALA A 103 57.84 44.42 10.63
N ILE A 104 57.63 43.59 11.65
CA ILE A 104 57.27 44.08 12.98
C ILE A 104 58.48 44.84 13.51
N SER A 105 58.36 46.17 13.60
CA SER A 105 59.34 47.05 14.26
C SER A 105 59.17 47.07 15.78
N PHE A 106 58.03 46.57 16.26
CA PHE A 106 57.66 46.54 17.67
C PHE A 106 58.56 45.62 18.50
N ASP A 107 59.35 46.22 19.40
CA ASP A 107 60.09 45.49 20.44
C ASP A 107 59.15 45.21 21.63
N PHE A 108 58.46 44.08 21.55
CA PHE A 108 57.38 43.71 22.47
C PHE A 108 57.82 43.68 23.94
N LEU A 109 59.02 43.17 24.22
CA LEU A 109 59.54 43.08 25.59
C LEU A 109 59.86 44.46 26.16
N ARG A 110 60.40 45.36 25.32
CA ARG A 110 60.77 46.72 25.73
C ARG A 110 59.57 47.64 25.92
N GLU A 111 58.52 47.52 25.10
CA GLU A 111 57.26 48.25 25.31
C GLU A 111 56.47 47.70 26.52
N LEU A 112 56.58 46.40 26.81
CA LEU A 112 56.00 45.79 28.02
C LEU A 112 56.65 46.26 29.31
N GLU A 113 57.97 46.46 29.31
CA GLU A 113 58.69 47.04 30.46
C GLU A 113 58.19 48.47 30.80
N GLY A 114 57.68 49.21 29.82
CA GLY A 114 57.08 50.54 29.99
C GLY A 114 55.56 50.55 30.20
N LEU A 115 54.92 49.38 30.32
CA LEU A 115 53.46 49.27 30.38
C LEU A 115 52.90 49.77 31.73
N SER A 116 51.96 50.69 31.66
CA SER A 116 51.21 51.22 32.80
C SER A 116 49.72 51.35 32.47
N PHE A 117 48.86 51.53 33.47
CA PHE A 117 47.44 51.80 33.23
C PHE A 117 47.17 53.05 32.36
N ARG A 118 48.10 54.01 32.31
CA ARG A 118 47.92 55.28 31.60
C ARG A 118 48.25 55.22 30.09
N ASN A 119 49.13 54.31 29.68
CA ASN A 119 49.56 54.16 28.29
C ASN A 119 49.14 52.81 27.68
N CYS A 120 48.41 51.96 28.43
CA CYS A 120 47.95 50.65 27.99
C CYS A 120 47.17 50.68 26.67
N ILE A 121 46.24 51.65 26.50
CA ILE A 121 45.45 51.79 25.27
C ILE A 121 46.35 52.15 24.09
N ASP A 122 47.33 53.04 24.27
CA ASP A 122 48.25 53.45 23.20
C ASP A 122 49.20 52.31 22.82
N VAL A 123 49.69 51.56 23.79
CA VAL A 123 50.53 50.37 23.56
C VAL A 123 49.73 49.28 22.82
N VAL A 124 48.49 49.02 23.23
CA VAL A 124 47.60 48.05 22.56
C VAL A 124 47.21 48.53 21.15
N THR A 125 46.96 49.82 20.97
CA THR A 125 46.60 50.39 19.66
C THR A 125 47.79 50.36 18.70
N ARG A 126 49.01 50.66 19.17
CA ARG A 126 50.24 50.51 18.37
C ARG A 126 50.52 49.04 18.05
N LEU A 127 50.36 48.15 19.02
CA LEU A 127 50.48 46.71 18.80
C LEU A 127 49.45 46.22 17.78
N TRP A 128 48.20 46.67 17.85
CA TRP A 128 47.17 46.35 16.86
C TRP A 128 47.51 46.93 15.49
N ASN A 129 47.94 48.19 15.41
CA ASN A 129 48.29 48.83 14.13
C ASN A 129 49.52 48.17 13.47
N GLU A 130 50.56 47.85 14.24
CA GLU A 130 51.78 47.20 13.73
C GLU A 130 51.60 45.69 13.46
N ALA A 131 50.76 45.00 14.23
CA ALA A 131 50.53 43.56 14.09
C ALA A 131 49.28 43.20 13.28
N SER A 132 48.39 44.15 12.96
CA SER A 132 47.13 43.90 12.21
C SER A 132 47.39 43.22 10.88
N GLY A 133 48.42 43.64 10.14
CA GLY A 133 48.83 43.00 8.88
C GLY A 133 49.26 41.54 9.08
N HIS A 134 49.92 41.24 10.20
CA HIS A 134 50.37 39.88 10.56
C HIS A 134 49.23 39.02 11.09
N LEU A 135 48.28 39.59 11.83
CA LEU A 135 47.06 38.92 12.27
C LEU A 135 46.16 38.60 11.08
N LEU A 136 46.01 39.53 10.13
CA LEU A 136 45.25 39.31 8.91
C LEU A 136 45.93 38.25 8.02
N ALA A 137 47.26 38.31 7.89
CA ALA A 137 48.04 37.27 7.25
C ALA A 137 47.78 35.90 7.90
N PHE A 138 47.88 35.82 9.23
CA PHE A 138 47.59 34.61 9.97
C PHE A 138 46.16 34.08 9.71
N LEU A 139 45.14 34.94 9.84
CA LEU A 139 43.74 34.58 9.65
C LEU A 139 43.44 34.14 8.21
N LEU A 140 43.99 34.82 7.21
CA LEU A 140 43.82 34.48 5.81
C LEU A 140 44.46 33.13 5.49
N GLY A 141 45.70 32.93 5.92
CA GLY A 141 46.41 31.69 5.66
C GLY A 141 45.88 30.50 6.47
N ILE A 142 45.45 30.68 7.72
CA ILE A 142 44.84 29.61 8.50
C ILE A 142 43.46 29.23 7.95
N THR A 143 42.68 30.20 7.44
CA THR A 143 41.42 29.93 6.75
C THR A 143 41.65 29.10 5.49
N PHE A 144 42.70 29.42 4.72
CA PHE A 144 43.08 28.63 3.55
C PHE A 144 43.46 27.19 3.93
N ILE A 145 44.28 27.00 4.97
CA ILE A 145 44.64 25.67 5.47
C ILE A 145 43.39 24.92 5.97
N ALA A 146 42.53 25.56 6.74
CA ALA A 146 41.29 24.98 7.25
C ALA A 146 40.38 24.50 6.11
N LEU A 147 40.28 25.27 5.03
CA LEU A 147 39.51 24.91 3.84
C LEU A 147 40.11 23.68 3.14
N VAL A 148 41.41 23.68 2.89
CA VAL A 148 42.11 22.57 2.20
C VAL A 148 41.98 21.27 2.99
N PHE A 149 42.27 21.30 4.29
CA PHE A 149 42.16 20.13 5.15
C PHE A 149 40.70 19.71 5.36
N GLY A 150 39.78 20.67 5.51
CA GLY A 150 38.36 20.40 5.58
C GLY A 150 37.86 19.63 4.37
N ILE A 151 38.21 20.08 3.15
CA ILE A 151 37.85 19.41 1.89
C ILE A 151 38.47 18.02 1.85
N ALA A 152 39.77 17.90 2.12
CA ALA A 152 40.49 16.63 2.06
C ALA A 152 39.86 15.57 2.98
N PHE A 153 39.59 15.92 4.24
CA PHE A 153 38.97 15.02 5.22
C PHE A 153 37.50 14.76 4.92
N GLY A 154 36.76 15.75 4.41
CA GLY A 154 35.38 15.58 3.95
C GLY A 154 35.28 14.59 2.79
N VAL A 155 36.15 14.72 1.78
CA VAL A 155 36.24 13.79 0.64
C VAL A 155 36.61 12.39 1.10
N ALA A 156 37.61 12.25 1.98
CA ALA A 156 37.98 10.96 2.55
C ALA A 156 36.79 10.31 3.30
N ALA A 157 36.07 11.07 4.12
CA ALA A 157 34.88 10.61 4.83
C ALA A 157 33.76 10.18 3.87
N TYR A 158 33.55 10.92 2.77
CA TYR A 158 32.59 10.56 1.73
C TYR A 158 32.89 9.18 1.13
N PHE A 159 34.16 8.94 0.74
CA PHE A 159 34.56 7.65 0.18
C PHE A 159 34.49 6.52 1.21
N ILE A 160 34.90 6.76 2.45
CA ILE A 160 34.81 5.76 3.53
C ILE A 160 33.36 5.36 3.77
N VAL A 161 32.45 6.32 3.93
CA VAL A 161 31.03 6.04 4.18
C VAL A 161 30.37 5.39 2.97
N SER A 162 30.66 5.87 1.76
CA SER A 162 30.15 5.29 0.50
C SER A 162 30.60 3.84 0.32
N TYR A 163 31.89 3.56 0.54
CA TYR A 163 32.43 2.20 0.50
C TYR A 163 31.80 1.31 1.58
N ARG A 164 31.64 1.82 2.81
CA ARG A 164 31.01 1.06 3.90
C ARG A 164 29.53 0.80 3.66
N LYS A 165 28.80 1.73 3.07
CA LYS A 165 27.41 1.56 2.62
C LYS A 165 27.35 0.48 1.54
N LYS A 166 28.21 0.54 0.52
CA LYS A 166 28.32 -0.47 -0.55
C LYS A 166 28.67 -1.86 -0.02
N LYS A 167 29.64 -1.97 0.90
CA LYS A 167 30.03 -3.24 1.55
C LYS A 167 28.95 -3.78 2.48
N HIS A 168 28.20 -2.92 3.17
CA HIS A 168 27.07 -3.34 3.99
C HIS A 168 25.93 -3.91 3.14
N ILE A 169 25.64 -3.26 2.00
CA ILE A 169 24.69 -3.77 1.00
C ILE A 169 25.20 -5.10 0.41
N ALA A 170 26.48 -5.20 0.04
CA ALA A 170 27.06 -6.43 -0.50
C ALA A 170 27.04 -7.61 0.47
N ILE A 171 27.28 -7.40 1.77
CA ILE A 171 27.19 -8.44 2.80
C ILE A 171 25.73 -8.87 3.04
N LYS A 172 24.79 -7.91 3.03
CA LYS A 172 23.35 -8.21 3.10
C LYS A 172 22.91 -9.04 1.87
N ASN A 173 23.45 -8.72 0.70
CA ASN A 173 23.18 -9.44 -0.54
C ASN A 173 23.81 -10.84 -0.55
N LYS A 174 24.97 -11.08 0.07
CA LYS A 174 25.60 -12.42 0.12
C LYS A 174 24.80 -13.44 0.95
N TYR A 175 24.24 -13.02 2.09
CA TYR A 175 23.35 -13.86 2.90
C TYR A 175 22.03 -14.15 2.17
N ILE A 176 21.52 -13.16 1.42
CA ILE A 176 20.37 -13.32 0.53
C ILE A 176 20.72 -14.25 -0.65
N GLN A 177 21.95 -14.24 -1.17
CA GLN A 177 22.40 -15.09 -2.28
C GLN A 177 22.60 -16.56 -1.89
N GLU A 178 23.05 -16.84 -0.66
CA GLU A 178 23.17 -18.22 -0.15
C GLU A 178 21.78 -18.85 0.08
N LEU A 179 20.85 -18.09 0.68
CA LEU A 179 19.41 -18.42 0.75
C LEU A 179 18.82 -18.60 -0.65
N ILE A 180 19.10 -17.67 -1.57
CA ILE A 180 18.69 -17.78 -2.96
C ILE A 180 19.28 -19.02 -3.61
N SER A 181 20.48 -19.52 -3.28
CA SER A 181 21.08 -20.67 -3.98
C SER A 181 20.52 -22.03 -3.53
N GLU A 182 20.19 -22.18 -2.24
CA GLU A 182 19.41 -23.33 -1.74
C GLU A 182 17.97 -23.26 -2.25
N ASP A 183 17.38 -22.06 -2.22
CA ASP A 183 16.12 -21.79 -2.90
C ASP A 183 16.24 -22.02 -4.40
N GLN A 184 17.35 -21.77 -5.10
CA GLN A 184 17.48 -21.97 -6.54
C GLN A 184 17.51 -23.45 -6.89
N LYS A 185 17.99 -24.31 -5.99
CA LYS A 185 17.95 -25.77 -6.15
C LYS A 185 16.53 -26.30 -5.96
N ILE A 186 15.85 -25.83 -4.91
CA ILE A 186 14.43 -26.12 -4.64
C ILE A 186 13.52 -25.51 -5.73
N ILE A 187 13.84 -24.31 -6.23
CA ILE A 187 13.18 -23.59 -7.32
C ILE A 187 13.51 -24.25 -8.66
N LYS A 188 14.64 -24.95 -8.83
CA LYS A 188 14.92 -25.69 -10.07
C LYS A 188 14.15 -27.01 -10.11
N GLU A 189 13.94 -27.63 -8.96
CA GLU A 189 13.03 -28.77 -8.79
C GLU A 189 11.55 -28.33 -8.88
N ALA A 190 11.21 -27.16 -8.34
CA ALA A 190 9.88 -26.58 -8.42
C ALA A 190 9.57 -25.96 -9.78
N LYS A 191 10.53 -25.38 -10.52
CA LYS A 191 10.34 -24.82 -11.89
C LYS A 191 10.00 -25.88 -12.94
N LEU A 192 10.16 -27.16 -12.62
CA LEU A 192 9.66 -28.26 -13.44
C LEU A 192 8.15 -28.49 -13.27
N LYS A 193 7.50 -27.83 -12.29
CA LYS A 193 6.04 -27.75 -12.13
C LYS A 193 5.64 -26.26 -12.20
N GLY A 194 4.75 -25.89 -13.12
CA GLY A 194 4.39 -24.47 -13.35
C GLY A 194 3.89 -23.75 -12.09
N LYS A 195 3.88 -22.41 -12.09
CA LYS A 195 3.12 -21.64 -11.09
C LYS A 195 1.62 -21.90 -11.34
N HIS A 196 0.95 -22.59 -10.43
CA HIS A 196 -0.48 -22.90 -10.50
C HIS A 196 -1.17 -22.58 -9.17
N MET A 197 -2.49 -22.43 -9.24
CA MET A 197 -3.35 -22.16 -8.11
C MET A 197 -3.40 -23.37 -7.17
N HIS A 198 -3.29 -23.14 -5.88
CA HIS A 198 -3.55 -24.14 -4.86
C HIS A 198 -4.75 -23.74 -4.02
N ILE A 199 -5.67 -24.68 -3.83
CA ILE A 199 -6.83 -24.51 -2.96
C ILE A 199 -6.81 -25.54 -1.84
N PHE A 200 -7.34 -25.17 -0.68
CA PHE A 200 -7.33 -26.03 0.50
C PHE A 200 -8.74 -26.15 1.11
N PRO A 201 -9.13 -27.35 1.54
CA PRO A 201 -10.30 -27.51 2.38
C PRO A 201 -10.03 -26.93 3.78
N PHE A 202 -11.09 -26.55 4.49
CA PHE A 202 -10.97 -25.97 5.82
C PHE A 202 -12.18 -26.35 6.70
N LYS A 203 -11.99 -26.27 8.01
CA LYS A 203 -13.09 -26.39 8.99
C LYS A 203 -13.84 -25.07 9.03
N ALA A 204 -14.99 -25.00 8.36
CA ALA A 204 -15.79 -23.79 8.40
C ALA A 204 -16.45 -23.64 9.77
N LEU A 205 -16.48 -22.42 10.27
CA LEU A 205 -17.43 -22.00 11.28
C LEU A 205 -18.70 -21.54 10.54
N ARG A 206 -19.82 -22.21 10.77
CA ARG A 206 -21.06 -22.01 9.98
C ARG A 206 -22.33 -22.25 10.81
N PRO A 207 -23.51 -21.78 10.37
CA PRO A 207 -24.78 -22.01 11.05
C PRO A 207 -25.03 -23.48 11.41
N VAL A 208 -25.42 -23.70 12.67
CA VAL A 208 -25.76 -25.06 13.15
C VAL A 208 -27.14 -25.47 12.66
N ASP A 209 -28.11 -24.56 12.75
CA ASP A 209 -29.48 -24.72 12.29
C ASP A 209 -29.64 -24.12 10.88
N PRO A 210 -29.84 -24.95 9.83
CA PRO A 210 -30.05 -24.47 8.47
C PRO A 210 -31.19 -23.46 8.32
N SER A 211 -32.24 -23.56 9.16
CA SER A 211 -33.39 -22.66 9.08
C SER A 211 -33.06 -21.22 9.51
N GLN A 212 -32.00 -21.05 10.30
CA GLN A 212 -31.50 -19.74 10.74
C GLN A 212 -30.43 -19.16 9.80
N ALA A 213 -29.94 -19.93 8.82
CA ALA A 213 -28.89 -19.47 7.91
C ALA A 213 -29.27 -18.18 7.17
N LYS A 214 -30.56 -18.03 6.82
CA LYS A 214 -31.10 -16.82 6.19
C LYS A 214 -30.96 -15.57 7.06
N ASP A 215 -31.23 -15.70 8.36
CA ASP A 215 -31.27 -14.59 9.33
C ASP A 215 -29.89 -14.29 9.90
N ILE A 216 -29.00 -15.28 9.91
CA ILE A 216 -27.59 -15.12 10.25
C ILE A 216 -26.86 -14.43 9.11
N SER A 217 -27.07 -14.86 7.85
CA SER A 217 -26.33 -14.32 6.71
C SER A 217 -26.48 -12.80 6.57
N ALA A 218 -25.40 -12.14 6.15
CA ALA A 218 -25.37 -10.69 6.01
C ALA A 218 -24.77 -10.26 4.68
N LEU A 219 -25.10 -9.06 4.21
CA LEU A 219 -24.35 -8.42 3.13
C LEU A 219 -22.91 -8.08 3.59
N PRO A 220 -21.96 -7.94 2.66
CA PRO A 220 -20.60 -7.54 2.99
C PRO A 220 -20.55 -6.16 3.66
N TYR A 221 -19.62 -6.00 4.60
CA TYR A 221 -19.46 -4.78 5.39
C TYR A 221 -19.35 -3.46 4.58
N ASP A 222 -18.90 -3.52 3.33
CA ASP A 222 -18.59 -2.37 2.47
C ASP A 222 -19.74 -1.91 1.56
N VAL A 223 -20.93 -2.52 1.68
CA VAL A 223 -22.10 -2.14 0.88
C VAL A 223 -23.14 -1.28 1.62
N MET A 224 -22.90 -1.00 2.90
CA MET A 224 -23.79 -0.17 3.70
C MET A 224 -23.06 0.81 4.62
N ASN A 225 -23.77 1.77 5.19
CA ASN A 225 -23.33 2.62 6.29
C ASN A 225 -23.83 2.09 7.66
N ARG A 226 -23.59 2.81 8.76
CA ARG A 226 -23.95 2.37 10.12
C ARG A 226 -25.46 2.31 10.34
N GLU A 227 -26.19 3.31 9.87
CA GLU A 227 -27.65 3.40 10.05
C GLU A 227 -28.37 2.33 9.23
N GLU A 228 -27.92 2.11 8.00
CA GLU A 228 -28.39 1.00 7.17
C GLU A 228 -28.12 -0.36 7.85
N ALA A 229 -26.93 -0.55 8.44
CA ALA A 229 -26.62 -1.78 9.16
C ALA A 229 -27.51 -2.00 10.40
N LYS A 230 -27.84 -0.93 11.15
CA LYS A 230 -28.77 -0.99 12.29
C LYS A 230 -30.17 -1.42 11.83
N GLU A 231 -30.69 -0.82 10.76
CA GLU A 231 -32.02 -1.16 10.27
C GLU A 231 -32.06 -2.59 9.71
N MET A 232 -31.02 -3.01 8.98
CA MET A 232 -30.93 -4.39 8.47
C MET A 232 -30.80 -5.44 9.58
N ALA A 233 -30.19 -5.11 10.72
CA ALA A 233 -30.05 -6.03 11.86
C ALA A 233 -31.24 -6.00 12.83
N LYS A 234 -32.24 -5.16 12.60
CA LYS A 234 -33.38 -4.94 13.49
C LYS A 234 -34.27 -6.19 13.54
N GLY A 235 -34.56 -6.66 14.76
CA GLY A 235 -35.33 -7.89 14.96
C GLY A 235 -34.56 -9.18 14.64
N LEU A 236 -33.30 -9.09 14.20
CA LEU A 236 -32.45 -10.24 13.88
C LEU A 236 -31.32 -10.33 14.93
N PRO A 237 -31.53 -11.06 16.05
CA PRO A 237 -30.55 -11.14 17.13
C PRO A 237 -29.25 -11.83 16.69
N HIS A 238 -29.32 -12.75 15.72
CA HIS A 238 -28.17 -13.50 15.21
C HIS A 238 -27.67 -12.99 13.84
N SER A 239 -28.03 -11.77 13.42
CA SER A 239 -27.48 -11.20 12.18
C SER A 239 -25.96 -11.06 12.28
N TYR A 240 -25.25 -11.57 11.28
CA TYR A 240 -23.79 -11.53 11.22
C TYR A 240 -23.23 -10.11 11.05
N LEU A 241 -24.09 -9.11 10.75
CA LEU A 241 -23.74 -7.69 10.83
C LEU A 241 -23.27 -7.28 12.22
N ARG A 242 -23.72 -7.95 13.29
CA ARG A 242 -23.23 -7.70 14.66
C ARG A 242 -21.74 -8.02 14.83
N ILE A 243 -21.18 -8.82 13.94
CA ILE A 243 -19.74 -9.12 13.89
C ILE A 243 -19.07 -8.19 12.87
N THR A 244 -19.52 -8.18 11.62
CA THR A 244 -18.82 -7.46 10.53
C THR A 244 -18.96 -5.94 10.60
N ARG A 245 -20.01 -5.45 11.26
CA ARG A 245 -20.39 -4.05 11.51
C ARG A 245 -20.72 -3.82 12.99
N ALA A 246 -19.85 -4.32 13.87
CA ALA A 246 -20.03 -4.30 15.33
C ALA A 246 -20.28 -2.89 15.92
N GLU A 247 -19.89 -1.82 15.22
CA GLU A 247 -20.19 -0.46 15.65
C GLU A 247 -21.71 -0.15 15.67
N LEU A 248 -22.55 -0.97 15.00
CA LEU A 248 -24.00 -0.81 15.03
C LEU A 248 -24.59 -0.95 16.44
N GLU A 249 -23.90 -1.66 17.35
CA GLU A 249 -24.33 -1.89 18.74
C GLU A 249 -23.68 -0.93 19.75
N LEU A 250 -22.77 -0.07 19.29
CA LEU A 250 -22.08 0.91 20.14
C LEU A 250 -22.77 2.28 20.08
N PRO A 251 -22.48 3.20 21.01
CA PRO A 251 -22.97 4.58 20.94
C PRO A 251 -22.49 5.30 19.66
N ASP A 252 -23.31 6.20 19.10
CA ASP A 252 -22.99 6.91 17.85
C ASP A 252 -21.74 7.79 17.94
N SER A 253 -21.33 8.16 19.15
CA SER A 253 -20.07 8.86 19.43
C SER A 253 -18.82 8.00 19.22
N VAL A 254 -18.94 6.68 19.11
CA VAL A 254 -17.83 5.77 18.82
C VAL A 254 -17.61 5.71 17.31
N GLU A 255 -16.41 6.09 16.89
CA GLU A 255 -15.99 6.04 15.49
C GLU A 255 -15.91 4.60 14.98
N ALA A 256 -16.22 4.38 13.70
CA ALA A 256 -16.33 3.04 13.10
C ALA A 256 -15.02 2.22 13.16
N TYR A 257 -13.86 2.87 13.30
CA TYR A 257 -12.55 2.21 13.35
C TYR A 257 -11.91 2.24 14.75
N ASP A 258 -12.68 2.57 15.79
CA ASP A 258 -12.21 2.56 17.17
C ASP A 258 -11.82 1.13 17.63
N PRO A 259 -10.75 0.95 18.42
CA PRO A 259 -10.39 -0.35 18.99
C PRO A 259 -11.54 -1.12 19.64
N GLN A 260 -12.48 -0.42 20.28
CA GLN A 260 -13.67 -1.02 20.91
C GLN A 260 -14.57 -1.75 19.91
N VAL A 261 -14.65 -1.27 18.66
CA VAL A 261 -15.44 -1.93 17.61
C VAL A 261 -14.91 -3.33 17.32
N TYR A 262 -13.59 -3.49 17.20
CA TYR A 262 -12.99 -4.79 16.91
C TYR A 262 -13.03 -5.74 18.11
N ALA A 263 -12.92 -5.20 19.33
CA ALA A 263 -13.12 -6.00 20.55
C ALA A 263 -14.57 -6.52 20.63
N HIS A 264 -15.55 -5.65 20.40
CA HIS A 264 -16.97 -6.00 20.36
C HIS A 264 -17.29 -7.02 19.25
N ALA A 265 -16.67 -6.89 18.08
CA ALA A 265 -16.79 -7.88 17.00
C ALA A 265 -16.32 -9.27 17.43
N LYS A 266 -15.21 -9.36 18.18
CA LYS A 266 -14.73 -10.63 18.74
C LYS A 266 -15.68 -11.16 19.80
N GLU A 267 -16.13 -10.33 20.72
CA GLU A 267 -17.09 -10.73 21.76
C GLU A 267 -18.37 -11.32 21.15
N ASN A 268 -18.90 -10.69 20.11
CA ASN A 268 -20.06 -11.19 19.38
C ASN A 268 -19.79 -12.51 18.65
N LEU A 269 -18.63 -12.66 18.01
CA LEU A 269 -18.27 -13.93 17.35
C LEU A 269 -18.14 -15.07 18.38
N ASP A 270 -17.44 -14.83 19.48
CA ASP A 270 -17.27 -15.80 20.57
C ASP A 270 -18.63 -16.18 21.17
N LYS A 271 -19.54 -15.21 21.32
CA LYS A 271 -20.90 -15.45 21.78
C LYS A 271 -21.71 -16.31 20.81
N PHE A 272 -21.64 -16.05 19.50
CA PHE A 272 -22.32 -16.88 18.50
C PHE A 272 -21.86 -18.35 18.57
N ILE A 273 -20.57 -18.58 18.85
CA ILE A 273 -20.02 -19.93 19.04
C ILE A 273 -20.52 -20.54 20.36
N ALA A 274 -20.45 -19.78 21.47
CA ALA A 274 -20.86 -20.26 22.79
C ALA A 274 -22.35 -20.58 22.87
N ASP A 275 -23.19 -19.77 22.21
CA ASP A 275 -24.65 -19.94 22.15
C ASP A 275 -25.06 -21.04 21.14
N GLY A 276 -24.11 -21.64 20.42
CA GLY A 276 -24.37 -22.71 19.45
C GLY A 276 -25.06 -22.24 18.17
N VAL A 277 -25.03 -20.95 17.87
CA VAL A 277 -25.59 -20.36 16.64
C VAL A 277 -24.78 -20.80 15.43
N ILE A 278 -23.45 -20.76 15.57
CA ILE A 278 -22.48 -21.25 14.58
C ILE A 278 -21.50 -22.21 15.24
N ALA A 279 -21.05 -23.23 14.51
CA ALA A 279 -20.09 -24.20 15.02
C ALA A 279 -19.10 -24.63 13.93
N PHE A 280 -17.95 -25.15 14.37
CA PHE A 280 -16.95 -25.71 13.47
C PHE A 280 -17.42 -27.04 12.87
N ASP A 281 -17.15 -27.22 11.59
CA ASP A 281 -17.21 -28.55 10.98
C ASP A 281 -16.21 -29.52 11.63
N LYS A 282 -16.56 -30.80 11.60
CA LYS A 282 -15.79 -31.87 12.25
C LYS A 282 -14.43 -32.12 11.57
N LYS A 283 -14.32 -31.79 10.28
CA LYS A 283 -13.10 -31.95 9.48
C LYS A 283 -12.98 -30.86 8.43
N ASN A 284 -11.86 -30.85 7.72
CA ASN A 284 -11.65 -29.95 6.61
C ASN A 284 -12.56 -30.36 5.44
N CYS A 285 -13.35 -29.42 4.93
CA CYS A 285 -14.26 -29.63 3.81
C CYS A 285 -14.06 -28.54 2.74
N LEU A 286 -14.57 -28.81 1.54
CA LEU A 286 -14.85 -27.78 0.53
C LEU A 286 -16.36 -27.51 0.52
N TYR A 287 -16.77 -26.39 -0.07
CA TYR A 287 -18.20 -26.07 -0.20
C TYR A 287 -18.49 -25.52 -1.58
N ILE A 288 -19.72 -25.68 -2.05
CA ILE A 288 -20.21 -24.98 -3.24
C ILE A 288 -21.19 -23.93 -2.77
N TYR A 289 -21.06 -22.71 -3.29
CA TYR A 289 -22.00 -21.63 -3.07
C TYR A 289 -22.64 -21.22 -4.39
N ARG A 290 -23.96 -21.36 -4.47
CA ARG A 290 -24.78 -20.86 -5.58
C ARG A 290 -25.46 -19.56 -5.17
N GLN A 291 -25.47 -18.60 -6.09
CA GLN A 291 -26.31 -17.42 -6.01
C GLN A 291 -27.24 -17.37 -7.23
N THR A 292 -28.50 -17.00 -6.99
CA THR A 292 -29.53 -16.93 -8.02
C THR A 292 -30.15 -15.53 -8.07
N MET A 293 -30.17 -14.91 -9.24
CA MET A 293 -30.77 -13.60 -9.49
C MET A 293 -31.43 -13.58 -10.85
N ASN A 294 -32.72 -13.18 -10.90
CA ASN A 294 -33.48 -13.03 -12.15
C ASN A 294 -33.41 -14.26 -13.07
N GLY A 295 -33.53 -15.46 -12.50
CA GLY A 295 -33.46 -16.74 -13.22
C GLY A 295 -32.05 -17.15 -13.68
N ARG A 296 -31.02 -16.34 -13.40
CA ARG A 296 -29.61 -16.69 -13.62
C ARG A 296 -29.00 -17.24 -12.35
N GLU A 297 -28.23 -18.31 -12.50
CA GLU A 297 -27.43 -18.90 -11.43
C GLU A 297 -25.94 -18.67 -11.66
N GLN A 298 -25.17 -18.58 -10.58
CA GLN A 298 -23.71 -18.64 -10.59
C GLN A 298 -23.21 -19.52 -9.44
N TYR A 299 -22.23 -20.37 -9.73
CA TYR A 299 -21.69 -21.37 -8.82
C TYR A 299 -20.22 -21.09 -8.53
N GLY A 300 -19.86 -21.05 -7.26
CA GLY A 300 -18.49 -20.85 -6.82
C GLY A 300 -18.04 -21.90 -5.82
N LEU A 301 -16.78 -22.31 -5.90
CA LEU A 301 -16.15 -23.21 -4.93
C LEU A 301 -15.61 -22.40 -3.75
N VAL A 302 -16.09 -22.67 -2.55
CA VAL A 302 -15.62 -22.06 -1.30
C VAL A 302 -14.48 -22.89 -0.74
N CYS A 303 -13.34 -22.25 -0.55
CA CYS A 303 -12.13 -22.86 -0.01
C CYS A 303 -11.22 -21.80 0.63
N THR A 304 -10.03 -22.21 1.04
CA THR A 304 -8.96 -21.25 1.39
C THR A 304 -7.87 -21.25 0.31
N VAL A 305 -7.24 -20.10 0.13
CA VAL A 305 -6.15 -19.89 -0.84
C VAL A 305 -4.90 -19.38 -0.13
N PRO A 306 -3.68 -19.72 -0.58
CA PRO A 306 -2.45 -19.23 0.02
C PRO A 306 -2.36 -17.71 0.01
N ALA A 307 -2.04 -17.13 1.17
CA ALA A 307 -1.73 -15.70 1.28
C ALA A 307 -0.55 -15.28 0.39
N LYS A 308 0.42 -16.19 0.20
CA LYS A 308 1.59 -15.97 -0.65
C LYS A 308 1.21 -15.73 -2.11
N ASP A 309 0.15 -16.34 -2.60
CA ASP A 309 -0.29 -16.23 -4.00
C ASP A 309 -0.75 -14.82 -4.36
N TYR A 310 -1.23 -14.04 -3.37
CA TYR A 310 -1.51 -12.61 -3.50
C TYR A 310 -0.26 -11.76 -3.75
N PHE A 311 0.86 -12.12 -3.11
CA PHE A 311 2.14 -11.41 -3.25
C PHE A 311 2.91 -11.88 -4.50
N ASP A 312 2.78 -13.15 -4.88
CA ASP A 312 3.45 -13.77 -6.01
C ASP A 312 2.76 -13.52 -7.37
N ASN A 313 1.65 -12.78 -7.35
CA ASN A 313 0.79 -12.48 -8.51
C ASN A 313 0.20 -13.73 -9.19
N ILE A 314 -0.07 -14.78 -8.42
CA ILE A 314 -0.93 -15.90 -8.83
C ILE A 314 -2.40 -15.49 -8.64
N ILE A 315 -2.70 -14.75 -7.56
CA ILE A 315 -3.97 -14.02 -7.40
C ILE A 315 -3.75 -12.61 -7.94
N LYS A 316 -4.31 -12.36 -9.12
CA LYS A 316 -4.15 -11.12 -9.89
C LYS A 316 -5.06 -10.01 -9.35
N LYS A 317 -4.47 -8.82 -9.27
CA LYS A 317 -5.13 -7.57 -8.86
C LYS A 317 -5.28 -6.69 -10.09
N HIS A 318 -6.36 -5.93 -10.15
CA HIS A 318 -6.60 -4.93 -11.20
C HIS A 318 -7.23 -3.64 -10.65
N GLU A 319 -7.32 -3.52 -9.32
CA GLU A 319 -7.80 -2.31 -8.63
C GLU A 319 -6.82 -1.93 -7.51
N LEU A 320 -6.69 -0.63 -7.25
CA LEU A 320 -5.97 -0.12 -6.09
C LEU A 320 -6.84 -0.19 -4.85
N THR A 321 -6.31 -0.80 -3.80
CA THR A 321 -6.85 -0.72 -2.46
C THR A 321 -6.46 0.58 -1.77
N ARG A 322 -7.36 1.06 -0.92
CA ARG A 322 -7.10 2.17 0.00
C ARG A 322 -6.55 1.63 1.32
N LYS A 323 -5.46 2.24 1.78
CA LYS A 323 -4.76 1.84 3.00
C LYS A 323 -5.65 1.85 4.25
N ASP A 324 -6.49 2.87 4.41
CA ASP A 324 -7.39 2.98 5.56
C ASP A 324 -8.38 1.81 5.64
N LYS A 325 -8.92 1.40 4.49
CA LYS A 325 -9.82 0.24 4.38
C LYS A 325 -9.11 -1.09 4.59
N GLU A 326 -7.89 -1.23 4.09
CA GLU A 326 -7.07 -2.42 4.38
C GLU A 326 -6.70 -2.53 5.87
N ASP A 327 -6.32 -1.41 6.50
CA ASP A 327 -5.92 -1.39 7.91
C ASP A 327 -7.09 -1.72 8.83
N ASP A 328 -8.28 -1.19 8.52
CA ASP A 328 -9.54 -1.57 9.19
C ASP A 328 -9.82 -3.08 9.07
N ARG A 329 -9.82 -3.64 7.86
CA ARG A 329 -10.06 -5.07 7.66
C ARG A 329 -8.99 -5.96 8.28
N LEU A 330 -7.72 -5.56 8.25
CA LEU A 330 -6.64 -6.28 8.92
C LEU A 330 -6.88 -6.34 10.44
N ARG A 331 -7.25 -5.21 11.07
CA ARG A 331 -7.56 -5.18 12.51
C ARG A 331 -8.75 -6.06 12.84
N HIS A 332 -9.80 -6.03 12.00
CA HIS A 332 -10.96 -6.87 12.17
C HIS A 332 -10.59 -8.36 12.12
N VAL A 333 -9.87 -8.81 11.08
CA VAL A 333 -9.42 -10.20 10.93
C VAL A 333 -8.53 -10.66 12.09
N LEU A 334 -7.59 -9.80 12.54
CA LEU A 334 -6.71 -10.13 13.66
C LEU A 334 -7.45 -10.16 15.00
N ALA A 335 -8.43 -9.27 15.19
CA ALA A 335 -9.23 -9.20 16.41
C ALA A 335 -10.14 -10.42 16.52
N THR A 336 -10.88 -10.77 15.47
CA THR A 336 -11.79 -11.93 15.46
C THR A 336 -11.07 -13.26 15.26
N ASN A 337 -9.77 -13.23 14.94
CA ASN A 337 -8.98 -14.39 14.55
C ASN A 337 -9.64 -15.20 13.41
N SER A 338 -10.32 -14.51 12.49
CA SER A 338 -11.11 -15.14 11.43
C SER A 338 -11.20 -14.26 10.17
N ASN A 339 -11.22 -14.90 9.00
CA ASN A 339 -11.74 -14.26 7.78
C ASN A 339 -13.27 -14.30 7.83
N THR A 340 -13.88 -13.20 8.26
CA THR A 340 -15.32 -13.09 8.50
C THR A 340 -16.16 -12.88 7.24
N GLY A 341 -15.53 -12.62 6.10
CA GLY A 341 -16.19 -12.51 4.80
C GLY A 341 -15.31 -13.06 3.68
N PRO A 342 -15.86 -13.82 2.72
CA PRO A 342 -15.11 -14.39 1.62
C PRO A 342 -14.60 -13.34 0.63
N VAL A 343 -13.50 -13.65 -0.03
CA VAL A 343 -13.07 -12.94 -1.25
C VAL A 343 -13.74 -13.55 -2.48
N PHE A 344 -14.19 -12.71 -3.41
CA PHE A 344 -14.72 -13.16 -4.69
C PHE A 344 -13.58 -13.28 -5.70
N LEU A 345 -13.19 -14.51 -6.02
CA LEU A 345 -12.19 -14.80 -7.04
C LEU A 345 -12.85 -15.39 -8.29
N THR A 346 -12.25 -15.17 -9.44
CA THR A 346 -12.62 -15.82 -10.69
C THR A 346 -11.41 -16.41 -11.41
N TYR A 347 -11.63 -17.44 -12.21
CA TYR A 347 -10.58 -18.12 -12.97
C TYR A 347 -11.12 -18.60 -14.32
N ARG A 348 -10.22 -18.90 -15.26
CA ARG A 348 -10.61 -19.53 -16.53
C ARG A 348 -10.85 -21.01 -16.30
N ASP A 349 -12.10 -21.41 -16.51
CA ASP A 349 -12.52 -22.80 -16.37
C ASP A 349 -11.84 -23.68 -17.42
N GLN A 350 -11.34 -24.82 -16.99
CA GLN A 350 -10.75 -25.87 -17.81
C GLN A 350 -11.42 -27.22 -17.55
N GLY A 351 -12.64 -27.22 -17.01
CA GLY A 351 -13.41 -28.42 -16.67
C GLY A 351 -13.65 -28.60 -15.17
N GLN A 352 -13.19 -27.67 -14.34
CA GLN A 352 -13.44 -27.70 -12.89
C GLN A 352 -14.94 -27.63 -12.59
N PHE A 353 -15.72 -26.86 -13.37
CA PHE A 353 -17.17 -26.76 -13.17
C PHE A 353 -17.90 -28.11 -13.37
N GLU A 354 -17.41 -28.99 -14.24
CA GLU A 354 -18.02 -30.32 -14.43
C GLU A 354 -17.91 -31.21 -13.19
N LEU A 355 -16.86 -31.03 -12.38
CA LEU A 355 -16.72 -31.72 -11.09
C LEU A 355 -17.80 -31.26 -10.10
N LEU A 356 -18.11 -29.96 -10.10
CA LEU A 356 -19.11 -29.37 -9.22
C LEU A 356 -20.53 -29.86 -9.54
N LYS A 357 -20.84 -30.18 -10.81
CA LYS A 357 -22.16 -30.65 -11.23
C LYS A 357 -22.63 -31.92 -10.51
N LYS A 358 -21.70 -32.82 -10.18
CA LYS A 358 -22.03 -34.06 -9.44
C LYS A 358 -22.48 -33.76 -8.02
N ILE A 359 -21.90 -32.73 -7.40
CA ILE A 359 -22.18 -32.33 -6.02
C ILE A 359 -23.52 -31.57 -5.94
N ILE A 360 -23.79 -30.65 -6.87
CA ILE A 360 -25.02 -29.85 -6.86
C ILE A 360 -26.29 -30.67 -7.13
N ALA A 361 -26.15 -31.93 -7.58
CA ALA A 361 -27.26 -32.87 -7.69
C ALA A 361 -27.68 -33.49 -6.35
N ARG A 362 -26.94 -33.23 -5.26
CA ARG A 362 -27.26 -33.63 -3.89
C ARG A 362 -28.11 -32.58 -3.19
N ASP A 363 -28.68 -32.97 -2.06
CA ASP A 363 -29.39 -32.03 -1.20
C ASP A 363 -28.41 -30.99 -0.62
N PRO A 364 -28.74 -29.69 -0.71
CA PRO A 364 -27.93 -28.63 -0.11
C PRO A 364 -28.09 -28.59 1.41
N VAL A 365 -27.07 -28.05 2.09
CA VAL A 365 -27.16 -27.77 3.53
C VAL A 365 -27.97 -26.52 3.82
N TYR A 366 -27.89 -25.50 2.96
CA TYR A 366 -28.68 -24.28 3.03
C TYR A 366 -29.34 -24.04 1.68
N ASP A 367 -30.63 -23.67 1.68
CA ASP A 367 -31.32 -23.19 0.48
C ASP A 367 -32.39 -22.19 0.89
N PHE A 368 -32.17 -20.91 0.59
CA PHE A 368 -33.08 -19.84 0.97
C PHE A 368 -33.02 -18.66 0.01
N VAL A 369 -34.04 -17.81 0.08
CA VAL A 369 -34.10 -16.53 -0.63
C VAL A 369 -34.15 -15.42 0.40
N THR A 370 -33.37 -14.36 0.19
CA THR A 370 -33.38 -13.18 1.05
C THR A 370 -34.49 -12.23 0.65
N GLU A 371 -35.37 -11.89 1.58
CA GLU A 371 -36.52 -11.02 1.30
C GLU A 371 -36.12 -9.58 0.91
N ALA A 372 -34.98 -9.10 1.44
CA ALA A 372 -34.52 -7.73 1.24
C ALA A 372 -34.13 -7.41 -0.22
N ASP A 373 -33.60 -8.40 -0.96
CA ASP A 373 -33.11 -8.21 -2.34
C ASP A 373 -33.60 -9.28 -3.33
N GLY A 374 -34.30 -10.31 -2.85
CA GLY A 374 -34.87 -11.37 -3.69
C GLY A 374 -33.85 -12.36 -4.26
N PHE A 375 -32.61 -12.37 -3.75
CA PHE A 375 -31.58 -13.28 -4.25
C PHE A 375 -31.63 -14.64 -3.56
N GLY A 376 -31.46 -15.71 -4.36
CA GLY A 376 -31.36 -17.08 -3.87
C GLY A 376 -29.93 -17.41 -3.45
N HIS A 377 -29.80 -18.16 -2.36
CA HIS A 377 -28.54 -18.57 -1.76
C HIS A 377 -28.61 -20.06 -1.42
N THR A 378 -27.70 -20.84 -1.99
CA THR A 378 -27.67 -22.29 -1.77
C THR A 378 -26.25 -22.76 -1.53
N VAL A 379 -26.05 -23.60 -0.50
CA VAL A 379 -24.73 -24.11 -0.10
C VAL A 379 -24.74 -25.62 -0.05
N TRP A 380 -23.70 -26.25 -0.56
CA TRP A 380 -23.43 -27.69 -0.43
C TRP A 380 -22.11 -27.90 0.31
N VAL A 381 -22.03 -28.95 1.12
CA VAL A 381 -20.79 -29.40 1.77
C VAL A 381 -20.19 -30.53 0.95
N ILE A 382 -18.88 -30.47 0.73
CA ILE A 382 -18.07 -31.55 0.15
C ILE A 382 -17.16 -32.07 1.25
N ASP A 383 -17.53 -33.22 1.80
CA ASP A 383 -16.83 -33.89 2.88
C ASP A 383 -16.32 -35.30 2.50
N ASP A 384 -16.37 -35.70 1.23
CA ASP A 384 -15.68 -36.91 0.77
C ASP A 384 -14.21 -36.59 0.45
N ASP A 385 -13.28 -37.37 1.02
CA ASP A 385 -11.84 -37.08 0.91
C ASP A 385 -11.32 -37.27 -0.53
N ASN A 386 -11.91 -38.19 -1.32
CA ASN A 386 -11.51 -38.38 -2.71
C ASN A 386 -12.02 -37.24 -3.59
N GLU A 387 -13.25 -36.77 -3.36
CA GLU A 387 -13.82 -35.62 -4.08
C GLU A 387 -13.04 -34.33 -3.78
N ILE A 388 -12.68 -34.12 -2.51
CA ILE A 388 -11.83 -32.99 -2.11
C ILE A 388 -10.48 -33.08 -2.83
N GLU A 389 -9.83 -34.25 -2.84
CA GLU A 389 -8.53 -34.42 -3.50
C GLU A 389 -8.63 -34.23 -5.03
N GLU A 390 -9.65 -34.77 -5.67
CA GLU A 390 -9.90 -34.60 -7.11
C GLU A 390 -10.10 -33.12 -7.47
N ILE A 391 -10.93 -32.42 -6.71
CA ILE A 391 -11.18 -30.99 -6.92
C ILE A 391 -9.90 -30.20 -6.67
N CYS A 392 -9.18 -30.41 -5.56
CA CYS A 392 -7.92 -29.72 -5.29
C CYS A 392 -6.90 -29.92 -6.42
N ARG A 393 -6.68 -31.15 -6.89
CA ARG A 393 -5.77 -31.46 -8.01
C ARG A 393 -6.20 -30.81 -9.31
N SER A 394 -7.50 -30.66 -9.55
CA SER A 394 -7.99 -30.00 -10.77
C SER A 394 -7.55 -28.53 -10.86
N PHE A 395 -7.28 -27.86 -9.74
CA PHE A 395 -6.78 -26.48 -9.74
C PHE A 395 -5.29 -26.36 -10.04
N ASP A 396 -4.52 -27.46 -10.04
CA ASP A 396 -3.12 -27.44 -10.50
C ASP A 396 -3.01 -27.09 -12.00
N SER A 397 -4.10 -27.21 -12.77
CA SER A 397 -4.15 -26.77 -14.17
C SER A 397 -4.49 -25.28 -14.34
N VAL A 398 -4.94 -24.62 -13.27
CA VAL A 398 -5.33 -23.21 -13.26
C VAL A 398 -4.10 -22.36 -12.94
N PRO A 399 -3.53 -21.60 -13.89
CA PRO A 399 -2.27 -20.90 -13.66
C PRO A 399 -2.39 -19.72 -12.69
N VAL A 400 -3.51 -19.01 -12.76
CA VAL A 400 -3.80 -17.79 -11.99
C VAL A 400 -5.30 -17.64 -11.77
N CYS A 401 -5.68 -16.85 -10.77
CA CYS A 401 -7.05 -16.35 -10.59
C CYS A 401 -7.04 -14.82 -10.45
N TYR A 402 -8.22 -14.22 -10.49
CA TYR A 402 -8.43 -12.78 -10.54
C TYR A 402 -9.39 -12.36 -9.44
N ILE A 403 -9.09 -11.28 -8.73
CA ILE A 403 -10.01 -10.74 -7.73
C ILE A 403 -11.19 -10.10 -8.46
N ALA A 404 -12.39 -10.69 -8.41
CA ALA A 404 -13.59 -10.07 -8.99
C ALA A 404 -14.13 -8.99 -8.04
N ASP A 405 -14.19 -9.29 -6.75
CA ASP A 405 -14.58 -8.37 -5.69
C ASP A 405 -13.85 -8.72 -4.37
N GLY A 406 -13.72 -7.74 -3.49
CA GLY A 406 -13.05 -7.91 -2.20
C GLY A 406 -11.55 -7.66 -2.22
N HIS A 407 -11.05 -6.73 -3.06
CA HIS A 407 -9.63 -6.33 -3.07
C HIS A 407 -9.09 -5.99 -1.67
N HIS A 408 -9.87 -5.24 -0.87
CA HIS A 408 -9.50 -4.92 0.52
C HIS A 408 -9.46 -6.17 1.42
N ARG A 409 -10.37 -7.13 1.21
CA ARG A 409 -10.43 -8.41 1.93
C ARG A 409 -9.23 -9.30 1.58
N SER A 410 -8.86 -9.41 0.30
CA SER A 410 -7.66 -10.14 -0.13
C SER A 410 -6.38 -9.54 0.45
N ALA A 411 -6.25 -8.20 0.38
CA ALA A 411 -5.11 -7.50 0.94
C ALA A 411 -5.02 -7.69 2.47
N ALA A 412 -6.14 -7.58 3.18
CA ALA A 412 -6.20 -7.78 4.62
C ALA A 412 -5.87 -9.23 5.02
N GLY A 413 -6.44 -10.24 4.34
CA GLY A 413 -6.15 -11.65 4.57
C GLY A 413 -4.67 -11.98 4.36
N ALA A 414 -4.10 -11.52 3.25
CA ALA A 414 -2.68 -11.72 2.96
C ALA A 414 -1.75 -11.02 3.97
N ARG A 415 -2.14 -9.82 4.44
CA ARG A 415 -1.39 -9.09 5.49
C ARG A 415 -1.54 -9.73 6.86
N ALA A 416 -2.72 -10.27 7.21
CA ALA A 416 -2.96 -10.97 8.46
C ALA A 416 -2.09 -12.22 8.56
N ALA A 417 -1.98 -12.98 7.46
CA ALA A 417 -1.05 -14.10 7.34
C ALA A 417 0.39 -13.71 7.63
N GLY A 418 0.89 -12.66 6.98
CA GLY A 418 2.25 -12.15 7.22
C GLY A 418 2.46 -11.68 8.66
N TYR A 419 1.44 -11.09 9.29
CA TYR A 419 1.49 -10.68 10.69
C TYR A 419 1.58 -11.87 11.65
N ARG A 420 0.73 -12.90 11.47
CA ARG A 420 0.74 -14.13 12.28
C ARG A 420 2.03 -14.93 12.09
N ALA A 421 2.49 -15.08 10.84
CA ALA A 421 3.74 -15.76 10.52
C ALA A 421 4.95 -15.09 11.20
N ALA A 422 4.98 -13.75 11.27
CA ALA A 422 6.05 -13.02 11.96
C ALA A 422 6.03 -13.20 13.49
N GLN A 423 4.88 -13.58 14.06
CA GLN A 423 4.70 -13.85 15.49
C GLN A 423 4.95 -15.31 15.87
N ASN A 424 4.97 -16.24 14.91
CA ASN A 424 5.22 -17.65 15.14
C ASN A 424 6.66 -18.04 14.72
N PRO A 425 7.60 -18.23 15.68
CA PRO A 425 8.97 -18.65 15.36
C PRO A 425 9.05 -20.03 14.70
N ASN A 426 8.00 -20.85 14.82
CA ASN A 426 7.90 -22.20 14.27
C ASN A 426 7.04 -22.26 13.00
N ASN A 427 6.77 -21.12 12.35
CA ASN A 427 5.98 -21.06 11.13
C ASN A 427 6.54 -22.00 10.05
N ARG A 428 5.74 -22.99 9.65
CA ARG A 428 6.06 -23.98 8.61
C ARG A 428 5.55 -23.58 7.23
N GLY A 429 4.57 -22.68 7.17
CA GLY A 429 3.92 -22.24 5.93
C GLY A 429 2.63 -23.00 5.60
N ASP A 430 2.27 -24.02 6.39
CA ASP A 430 1.07 -24.84 6.22
C ASP A 430 -0.03 -24.52 7.25
N GLU A 431 0.25 -23.62 8.21
CA GLU A 431 -0.73 -23.16 9.20
C GLU A 431 -1.93 -22.45 8.55
N GLU A 432 -3.11 -22.54 9.16
CA GLU A 432 -4.34 -21.96 8.60
C GLU A 432 -4.24 -20.43 8.41
N TYR A 433 -3.56 -19.73 9.31
CA TYR A 433 -3.32 -18.29 9.14
C TYR A 433 -2.51 -17.95 7.88
N ASN A 434 -1.80 -18.90 7.24
CA ASN A 434 -1.11 -18.65 5.96
C ASN A 434 -2.06 -18.70 4.75
N ARG A 435 -3.36 -18.89 4.98
CA ARG A 435 -4.41 -18.96 3.97
C ARG A 435 -5.53 -17.99 4.31
N TYR A 436 -6.36 -17.66 3.34
CA TYR A 436 -7.58 -16.88 3.58
C TYR A 436 -8.76 -17.37 2.76
N LEU A 437 -9.96 -17.11 3.27
CA LEU A 437 -11.23 -17.53 2.69
C LEU A 437 -11.48 -16.89 1.32
N ALA A 438 -11.81 -17.72 0.35
CA ALA A 438 -12.20 -17.29 -0.99
C ALA A 438 -13.33 -18.15 -1.55
N ILE A 439 -14.06 -17.59 -2.51
CA ILE A 439 -15.00 -18.30 -3.36
C ILE A 439 -14.53 -18.13 -4.80
N LEU A 440 -14.19 -19.24 -5.44
CA LEU A 440 -13.68 -19.28 -6.81
C LEU A 440 -14.82 -19.59 -7.78
N PHE A 441 -15.18 -18.61 -8.59
CA PHE A 441 -16.19 -18.76 -9.63
C PHE A 441 -15.53 -18.96 -11.00
N PRO A 442 -15.93 -20.00 -11.76
CA PRO A 442 -15.53 -20.12 -13.15
C PRO A 442 -16.01 -18.89 -13.94
N SER A 443 -15.16 -18.32 -14.79
CA SER A 443 -15.50 -17.11 -15.54
C SER A 443 -16.75 -17.24 -16.40
N THR A 444 -17.03 -18.46 -16.87
CA THR A 444 -18.22 -18.84 -17.64
C THR A 444 -19.52 -18.69 -16.85
N GLN A 445 -19.47 -18.65 -15.52
CA GLN A 445 -20.63 -18.49 -14.64
C GLN A 445 -20.91 -17.02 -14.29
N LEU A 446 -19.97 -16.10 -14.55
CA LEU A 446 -20.06 -14.72 -14.07
C LEU A 446 -20.63 -13.73 -15.08
N LYS A 447 -21.25 -12.68 -14.55
CA LYS A 447 -21.64 -11.48 -15.30
C LYS A 447 -21.08 -10.26 -14.60
N ILE A 448 -20.49 -9.37 -15.38
CA ILE A 448 -20.24 -8.01 -14.94
C ILE A 448 -21.44 -7.18 -15.41
N LEU A 449 -22.02 -6.41 -14.50
CA LEU A 449 -23.03 -5.41 -14.79
C LEU A 449 -22.37 -4.05 -15.07
N ASP A 450 -23.12 -3.19 -15.74
CA ASP A 450 -22.76 -1.83 -16.03
C ASP A 450 -22.61 -0.99 -14.76
N TYR A 451 -21.78 0.05 -14.84
CA TYR A 451 -21.59 1.01 -13.77
C TYR A 451 -21.76 2.40 -14.37
N ASN A 452 -22.94 2.97 -14.18
CA ASN A 452 -23.39 4.18 -14.87
C ASN A 452 -22.90 5.44 -14.18
N ARG A 453 -22.83 6.55 -14.92
CA ARG A 453 -22.38 7.87 -14.43
C ARG A 453 -23.55 8.85 -14.45
N VAL A 454 -23.67 9.67 -13.41
CA VAL A 454 -24.58 10.82 -13.40
C VAL A 454 -23.81 12.08 -13.04
N LEU A 455 -24.11 13.18 -13.71
CA LEU A 455 -23.39 14.44 -13.59
C LEU A 455 -24.34 15.51 -13.07
N LYS A 456 -23.91 16.24 -12.04
CA LYS A 456 -24.77 17.21 -11.34
C LYS A 456 -25.20 18.38 -12.23
N ASP A 457 -24.29 18.86 -13.05
CA ASP A 457 -24.48 20.00 -13.95
C ASP A 457 -23.68 19.79 -15.25
N LEU A 458 -23.88 20.66 -16.24
CA LEU A 458 -23.14 20.68 -17.51
C LEU A 458 -21.89 21.57 -17.45
N ASN A 459 -21.41 21.86 -16.23
CA ASN A 459 -20.23 22.68 -15.95
C ASN A 459 -20.28 24.06 -16.62
N GLY A 460 -21.43 24.73 -16.47
CA GLY A 460 -21.69 26.09 -16.99
C GLY A 460 -22.10 26.18 -18.46
N ARG A 461 -22.24 25.05 -19.16
CA ARG A 461 -22.69 25.01 -20.57
C ARG A 461 -24.21 24.92 -20.68
N THR A 462 -24.74 25.46 -21.77
CA THR A 462 -26.08 25.14 -22.27
C THR A 462 -26.11 23.72 -22.85
N GLN A 463 -27.31 23.19 -23.07
CA GLN A 463 -27.46 21.87 -23.67
C GLN A 463 -26.91 21.87 -25.12
N GLU A 464 -27.16 22.92 -25.89
CA GLU A 464 -26.68 23.07 -27.26
C GLU A 464 -25.15 23.10 -27.34
N GLU A 465 -24.49 23.88 -26.48
CA GLU A 465 -23.02 23.91 -26.39
C GLU A 465 -22.45 22.56 -25.96
N PHE A 466 -23.13 21.86 -25.05
CA PHE A 466 -22.71 20.54 -24.61
C PHE A 466 -22.79 19.51 -25.74
N PHE A 467 -23.88 19.48 -26.50
CA PHE A 467 -24.00 18.62 -27.69
C PHE A 467 -22.91 18.93 -28.72
N ALA A 468 -22.63 20.21 -28.99
CA ALA A 468 -21.58 20.61 -29.93
C ALA A 468 -20.18 20.11 -29.51
N GLU A 469 -19.87 20.05 -28.22
CA GLU A 469 -18.63 19.44 -27.72
C GLU A 469 -18.65 17.91 -27.83
N LEU A 470 -19.78 17.26 -27.50
CA LEU A 470 -19.93 15.81 -27.61
C LEU A 470 -19.82 15.31 -29.05
N GLU A 471 -20.36 16.05 -30.02
CA GLU A 471 -20.26 15.73 -31.46
C GLU A 471 -18.84 15.74 -32.00
N LYS A 472 -17.88 16.35 -31.28
CA LYS A 472 -16.45 16.23 -31.63
C LYS A 472 -15.93 14.82 -31.35
N VAL A 473 -16.44 14.17 -30.31
CA VAL A 473 -15.98 12.86 -29.79
C VAL A 473 -16.86 11.70 -30.29
N PHE A 474 -18.16 11.96 -30.46
CA PHE A 474 -19.17 10.95 -30.73
C PHE A 474 -19.85 11.15 -32.08
N SER A 475 -20.33 10.04 -32.66
CA SER A 475 -21.51 10.04 -33.51
C SER A 475 -22.75 9.84 -32.63
N ILE A 476 -23.68 10.80 -32.65
CA ILE A 476 -24.83 10.83 -31.75
C ILE A 476 -26.12 10.55 -32.52
N GLU A 477 -26.92 9.59 -32.05
CA GLU A 477 -28.23 9.26 -32.60
C GLU A 477 -29.28 9.26 -31.49
N LYS A 478 -30.44 9.86 -31.73
CA LYS A 478 -31.55 9.84 -30.78
C LYS A 478 -32.19 8.46 -30.74
N LEU A 479 -32.35 7.90 -29.55
CA LEU A 479 -33.02 6.62 -29.34
C LEU A 479 -34.54 6.78 -29.19
N PRO A 480 -35.34 5.81 -29.65
CA PRO A 480 -36.80 5.87 -29.52
C PRO A 480 -37.28 5.70 -28.07
N SER A 481 -36.49 5.02 -27.23
CA SER A 481 -36.79 4.75 -25.83
C SER A 481 -35.50 4.45 -25.06
N ALA A 482 -35.61 4.33 -23.73
CA ALA A 482 -34.52 3.86 -22.89
C ALA A 482 -33.98 2.51 -23.39
N ALA A 483 -32.66 2.42 -23.56
CA ALA A 483 -31.98 1.20 -23.96
C ALA A 483 -30.58 1.17 -23.35
N HIS A 484 -30.10 -0.03 -23.00
CA HIS A 484 -28.70 -0.21 -22.67
C HIS A 484 -27.85 -0.11 -23.95
N PRO A 485 -26.57 0.29 -23.85
CA PRO A 485 -25.69 0.28 -25.01
C PRO A 485 -25.60 -1.12 -25.62
N SER A 486 -25.69 -1.20 -26.95
CA SER A 486 -25.82 -2.48 -27.66
C SER A 486 -24.50 -3.23 -27.85
N LYS A 487 -23.36 -2.51 -27.77
CA LYS A 487 -22.02 -3.03 -27.98
C LYS A 487 -20.98 -2.12 -27.32
N GLN A 488 -19.76 -2.63 -27.22
CA GLN A 488 -18.59 -1.84 -26.82
C GLN A 488 -18.39 -0.62 -27.74
N ASN A 489 -17.78 0.42 -27.18
CA ASN A 489 -17.52 1.72 -27.79
C ASN A 489 -18.79 2.53 -28.09
N VAL A 490 -19.90 2.16 -27.45
CA VAL A 490 -21.14 2.93 -27.42
C VAL A 490 -21.51 3.17 -25.96
N VAL A 491 -21.80 4.41 -25.62
CA VAL A 491 -22.44 4.78 -24.35
C VAL A 491 -23.77 5.43 -24.67
N ASN A 492 -24.77 5.23 -23.83
CA ASN A 492 -26.07 5.87 -24.04
C ASN A 492 -26.22 7.01 -23.04
N MET A 493 -26.56 8.20 -23.54
CA MET A 493 -26.73 9.40 -22.73
C MET A 493 -28.21 9.72 -22.54
N TYR A 494 -28.60 10.06 -21.30
CA TYR A 494 -29.90 10.64 -20.99
C TYR A 494 -29.75 12.09 -20.58
N ILE A 495 -30.45 12.99 -21.27
CA ILE A 495 -30.46 14.43 -21.01
C ILE A 495 -31.74 15.06 -21.55
N GLY A 496 -32.34 15.97 -20.78
CA GLY A 496 -33.52 16.72 -21.19
C GLY A 496 -34.68 15.83 -21.63
N GLY A 497 -34.95 14.74 -20.89
CA GLY A 497 -36.07 13.82 -21.17
C GLY A 497 -35.87 12.87 -22.36
N ASN A 498 -34.65 12.77 -22.91
CA ASN A 498 -34.39 12.00 -24.14
C ASN A 498 -33.13 11.15 -24.02
N TRP A 499 -33.18 9.97 -24.64
CA TRP A 499 -32.05 9.05 -24.77
C TRP A 499 -31.33 9.22 -26.11
N TYR A 500 -30.01 9.10 -26.07
CA TYR A 500 -29.12 9.18 -27.23
C TYR A 500 -28.09 8.06 -27.17
N ALA A 501 -27.84 7.39 -28.30
CA ALA A 501 -26.69 6.52 -28.47
C ALA A 501 -25.48 7.37 -28.91
N CYS A 502 -24.39 7.29 -28.16
CA CYS A 502 -23.16 8.02 -28.42
C CYS A 502 -22.05 7.01 -28.74
N ALA A 503 -21.79 6.81 -30.03
CA ALA A 503 -20.73 5.92 -30.50
C ALA A 503 -19.41 6.71 -30.61
N PHE A 504 -18.35 6.24 -29.96
CA PHE A 504 -17.03 6.88 -30.08
C PHE A 504 -16.56 6.87 -31.53
N LYS A 505 -16.04 7.99 -32.02
CA LYS A 505 -15.54 8.06 -33.40
C LYS A 505 -14.29 7.18 -33.60
N PRO A 506 -14.09 6.59 -34.80
CA PRO A 506 -13.02 5.62 -35.04
C PRO A 506 -11.61 6.12 -34.72
N GLU A 507 -11.32 7.41 -34.92
CA GLU A 507 -10.00 7.99 -34.64
C GLU A 507 -9.57 7.91 -33.16
N TYR A 508 -10.52 7.67 -32.24
CA TYR A 508 -10.23 7.48 -30.82
C TYR A 508 -10.07 6.01 -30.42
N LEU A 509 -10.27 5.07 -31.34
CA LEU A 509 -10.29 3.62 -31.08
C LEU A 509 -9.03 2.89 -31.57
N GLU A 510 -8.11 3.62 -32.20
CA GLU A 510 -6.87 3.07 -32.75
C GLU A 510 -5.76 2.99 -31.69
N ASP A 511 -4.92 1.94 -31.78
CA ASP A 511 -3.71 1.72 -30.97
C ASP A 511 -3.90 1.80 -29.44
N LEU A 512 -5.06 1.38 -28.94
CA LEU A 512 -5.38 1.41 -27.51
C LEU A 512 -4.79 0.22 -26.74
N GLY A 513 -4.21 0.50 -25.57
CA GLY A 513 -3.84 -0.52 -24.60
C GLY A 513 -5.05 -1.16 -23.89
N PRO A 514 -4.85 -2.21 -23.08
CA PRO A 514 -5.94 -2.91 -22.40
C PRO A 514 -6.86 -1.99 -21.58
N VAL A 515 -6.29 -1.10 -20.77
CA VAL A 515 -7.08 -0.13 -19.99
C VAL A 515 -7.75 0.92 -20.87
N ASP A 516 -7.02 1.49 -21.82
CA ASP A 516 -7.53 2.59 -22.66
C ASP A 516 -8.65 2.13 -23.61
N SER A 517 -8.76 0.82 -23.88
CA SER A 517 -9.83 0.21 -24.67
C SER A 517 -11.19 0.13 -23.97
N LEU A 518 -11.24 0.39 -22.66
CA LEU A 518 -12.47 0.37 -21.88
C LEU A 518 -13.32 1.61 -22.15
N ASP A 519 -14.64 1.44 -22.32
CA ASP A 519 -15.57 2.56 -22.53
C ASP A 519 -15.56 3.54 -21.35
N VAL A 520 -15.36 3.05 -20.13
CA VAL A 520 -15.17 3.89 -18.94
C VAL A 520 -13.90 4.74 -19.00
N ALA A 521 -12.81 4.23 -19.59
CA ALA A 521 -11.56 4.97 -19.76
C ALA A 521 -11.68 6.01 -20.88
N LEU A 522 -12.30 5.63 -22.00
CA LEU A 522 -12.60 6.52 -23.12
C LEU A 522 -13.50 7.68 -22.67
N LEU A 523 -14.61 7.38 -21.98
CA LEU A 523 -15.51 8.41 -21.45
C LEU A 523 -14.79 9.33 -20.46
N GLN A 524 -13.98 8.75 -19.56
CA GLN A 524 -13.20 9.53 -18.60
C GLN A 524 -12.23 10.51 -19.29
N LYS A 525 -11.48 10.02 -20.28
CA LYS A 525 -10.43 10.79 -20.98
C LYS A 525 -11.00 11.85 -21.92
N LEU A 526 -12.04 11.51 -22.66
CA LEU A 526 -12.55 12.33 -23.76
C LEU A 526 -13.71 13.24 -23.35
N VAL A 527 -14.45 12.90 -22.29
CA VAL A 527 -15.68 13.61 -21.89
C VAL A 527 -15.60 14.12 -20.46
N LEU A 528 -15.44 13.23 -19.46
CA LEU A 528 -15.56 13.61 -18.05
C LEU A 528 -14.46 14.58 -17.62
N LYS A 529 -13.21 14.30 -18.01
CA LYS A 529 -12.11 15.19 -17.69
C LYS A 529 -12.18 16.53 -18.46
N PRO A 530 -12.32 16.58 -19.80
CA PRO A 530 -12.28 17.84 -20.54
C PRO A 530 -13.53 18.70 -20.35
N LEU A 531 -14.71 18.09 -20.25
CA LEU A 531 -15.97 18.84 -20.21
C LEU A 531 -16.43 19.11 -18.78
N PHE A 532 -16.23 18.17 -17.86
CA PHE A 532 -16.71 18.27 -16.48
C PHE A 532 -15.61 18.51 -15.44
N ASN A 533 -14.34 18.65 -15.84
CA ASN A 533 -13.20 18.81 -14.90
C ASN A 533 -13.12 17.68 -13.86
N VAL A 534 -13.55 16.46 -14.22
CA VAL A 534 -13.44 15.28 -13.36
C VAL A 534 -12.06 14.67 -13.56
N ASP A 535 -11.06 15.10 -12.79
CA ASP A 535 -9.72 14.49 -12.85
C ASP A 535 -9.67 13.10 -12.20
N ASP A 536 -10.26 12.98 -11.00
CA ASP A 536 -10.37 11.71 -10.28
C ASP A 536 -11.83 11.48 -9.85
N PRO A 537 -12.53 10.50 -10.46
CA PRO A 537 -13.92 10.20 -10.14
C PRO A 537 -14.15 9.77 -8.69
N ARG A 538 -13.10 9.41 -7.92
CA ARG A 538 -13.21 9.03 -6.50
C ARG A 538 -13.37 10.22 -5.56
N THR A 539 -12.96 11.40 -5.98
CA THR A 539 -12.93 12.61 -5.14
C THR A 539 -13.73 13.77 -5.72
N ALA A 540 -14.04 13.71 -7.03
CA ALA A 540 -14.87 14.67 -7.72
C ALA A 540 -16.29 14.69 -7.13
N LYS A 541 -16.81 15.91 -6.88
CA LYS A 541 -18.13 16.12 -6.25
C LYS A 541 -19.26 16.29 -7.25
N ASN A 542 -18.94 16.49 -8.52
CA ASN A 542 -19.87 16.77 -9.61
C ASN A 542 -20.27 15.53 -10.42
N ILE A 543 -19.75 14.36 -10.03
CA ILE A 543 -20.12 13.05 -10.57
C ILE A 543 -20.61 12.15 -9.44
N ASP A 544 -21.57 11.30 -9.75
CA ASP A 544 -21.97 10.18 -8.93
C ASP A 544 -22.22 8.95 -9.82
N PHE A 545 -22.44 7.79 -9.19
CA PHE A 545 -22.47 6.52 -9.88
C PHE A 545 -23.71 5.70 -9.54
N VAL A 546 -24.23 4.99 -10.54
CA VAL A 546 -25.41 4.13 -10.40
C VAL A 546 -25.04 2.73 -10.89
N GLY A 547 -25.09 1.74 -10.00
CA GLY A 547 -24.85 0.35 -10.37
C GLY A 547 -25.96 -0.17 -11.28
N GLY A 548 -25.60 -0.98 -12.28
CA GLY A 548 -26.51 -1.51 -13.29
C GLY A 548 -27.71 -2.28 -12.75
N ILE A 549 -27.60 -2.81 -11.53
CA ILE A 549 -28.71 -3.48 -10.82
C ILE A 549 -29.94 -2.59 -10.60
N ARG A 550 -29.76 -1.26 -10.54
CA ARG A 550 -30.88 -0.31 -10.41
C ARG A 550 -31.61 -0.05 -11.74
N GLY A 551 -31.03 -0.47 -12.86
CA GLY A 551 -31.56 -0.26 -14.21
C GLY A 551 -31.52 1.19 -14.69
N LEU A 552 -32.00 1.41 -15.91
CA LEU A 552 -31.98 2.72 -16.57
C LEU A 552 -32.97 3.72 -15.96
N GLY A 553 -34.08 3.25 -15.39
CA GLY A 553 -35.10 4.12 -14.78
C GLY A 553 -34.57 4.95 -13.60
N GLU A 554 -33.57 4.44 -12.86
CA GLU A 554 -32.90 5.24 -11.83
C GLU A 554 -32.10 6.40 -12.44
N LEU A 555 -31.51 6.23 -13.62
CA LEU A 555 -30.80 7.30 -14.32
C LEU A 555 -31.78 8.39 -14.77
N GLU A 556 -32.91 7.98 -15.34
CA GLU A 556 -33.98 8.91 -15.74
C GLU A 556 -34.48 9.70 -14.53
N LYS A 557 -34.82 9.02 -13.45
CA LYS A 557 -35.30 9.62 -12.21
C LYS A 557 -34.32 10.66 -11.64
N ARG A 558 -33.01 10.38 -11.61
CA ARG A 558 -32.01 11.34 -11.09
C ARG A 558 -31.86 12.57 -11.97
N VAL A 559 -32.04 12.44 -13.28
CA VAL A 559 -32.02 13.58 -14.20
C VAL A 559 -33.32 14.37 -14.13
N ASP A 560 -34.46 13.69 -14.22
CA ASP A 560 -35.79 14.34 -14.30
C ASP A 560 -36.21 15.00 -12.97
N SER A 561 -35.68 14.54 -11.85
CA SER A 561 -35.84 15.21 -10.55
C SER A 561 -35.02 16.50 -10.40
N GLY A 562 -34.08 16.76 -11.33
CA GLY A 562 -33.15 17.88 -11.26
C GLY A 562 -31.97 17.65 -10.31
N GLU A 563 -31.80 16.44 -9.75
CA GLU A 563 -30.61 16.10 -8.95
C GLU A 563 -29.34 16.10 -9.81
N CYS A 564 -29.46 15.66 -11.07
CA CYS A 564 -28.41 15.59 -12.06
C CYS A 564 -28.86 16.25 -13.37
N ALA A 565 -27.93 16.79 -14.15
CA ALA A 565 -28.22 17.38 -15.46
C ALA A 565 -28.17 16.34 -16.59
N CYS A 566 -27.32 15.31 -16.48
CA CYS A 566 -27.25 14.24 -17.45
C CYS A 566 -26.76 12.92 -16.83
N ALA A 567 -27.02 11.82 -17.54
CA ALA A 567 -26.57 10.49 -17.18
C ALA A 567 -25.96 9.77 -18.38
N PHE A 568 -24.97 8.91 -18.12
CA PHE A 568 -24.38 7.99 -19.09
C PHE A 568 -24.58 6.54 -18.62
N ALA A 569 -25.35 5.78 -19.39
CA ALA A 569 -25.42 4.34 -19.30
C ALA A 569 -24.23 3.71 -20.04
N MET A 570 -23.48 2.86 -19.34
CA MET A 570 -22.24 2.28 -19.82
C MET A 570 -22.47 0.89 -20.42
N TYR A 571 -21.70 0.52 -21.44
CA TYR A 571 -21.54 -0.88 -21.80
C TYR A 571 -20.72 -1.59 -20.70
N PRO A 572 -21.14 -2.76 -20.18
CA PRO A 572 -20.43 -3.43 -19.11
C PRO A 572 -19.06 -3.93 -19.57
N THR A 573 -18.04 -3.71 -18.74
CA THR A 573 -16.71 -4.34 -18.91
C THR A 573 -16.86 -5.86 -18.96
N THR A 574 -16.23 -6.52 -19.92
CA THR A 574 -16.30 -7.98 -20.05
C THR A 574 -15.31 -8.69 -19.09
N LEU A 575 -15.57 -9.97 -18.79
CA LEU A 575 -14.63 -10.79 -18.00
C LEU A 575 -13.26 -10.89 -18.68
N ASP A 576 -13.24 -11.04 -20.01
CA ASP A 576 -11.98 -11.14 -20.76
C ASP A 576 -11.17 -9.84 -20.68
N GLN A 577 -11.82 -8.68 -20.74
CA GLN A 577 -11.14 -7.38 -20.55
C GLN A 577 -10.57 -7.25 -19.14
N LEU A 578 -11.34 -7.58 -18.11
CA LEU A 578 -10.87 -7.57 -16.71
C LEU A 578 -9.62 -8.45 -16.57
N MET A 579 -9.69 -9.67 -17.09
CA MET A 579 -8.58 -10.62 -17.00
C MET A 579 -7.37 -10.15 -17.79
N ALA A 580 -7.54 -9.62 -19.01
CA ALA A 580 -6.45 -9.09 -19.83
C ALA A 580 -5.72 -7.92 -19.15
N ILE A 581 -6.45 -7.00 -18.52
CA ILE A 581 -5.88 -5.88 -17.76
C ILE A 581 -5.07 -6.39 -16.56
N ALA A 582 -5.64 -7.34 -15.83
CA ALA A 582 -4.96 -7.95 -14.69
C ALA A 582 -3.72 -8.77 -15.10
N ASP A 583 -3.77 -9.43 -16.27
CA ASP A 583 -2.64 -10.17 -16.85
C ASP A 583 -1.50 -9.22 -17.25
N ALA A 584 -1.84 -8.04 -17.79
CA ALA A 584 -0.91 -6.97 -18.10
C ALA A 584 -0.32 -6.29 -16.83
N GLY A 585 -0.88 -6.57 -15.65
CA GLY A 585 -0.47 -5.91 -14.39
C GLY A 585 -0.90 -4.45 -14.32
N GLU A 586 -1.88 -4.07 -15.14
CA GLU A 586 -2.46 -2.72 -15.18
C GLU A 586 -3.63 -2.60 -14.20
N ILE A 587 -4.10 -1.37 -14.00
CA ILE A 587 -5.16 -1.04 -13.04
C ILE A 587 -6.32 -0.39 -13.78
N MET A 588 -7.52 -0.92 -13.56
CA MET A 588 -8.74 -0.37 -14.12
C MET A 588 -9.06 1.00 -13.50
N PRO A 589 -9.75 1.88 -14.25
CA PRO A 589 -10.35 3.08 -13.69
C PRO A 589 -11.28 2.73 -12.51
N PRO A 590 -11.47 3.63 -11.55
CA PRO A 590 -12.39 3.39 -10.43
C PRO A 590 -13.81 3.16 -10.94
N LYS A 591 -14.56 2.28 -10.25
CA LYS A 591 -15.96 1.97 -10.56
C LYS A 591 -16.18 1.48 -12.01
N SER A 592 -15.30 0.58 -12.48
CA SER A 592 -15.36 0.00 -13.83
C SER A 592 -16.17 -1.29 -13.93
N THR A 593 -16.39 -1.98 -12.80
CA THR A 593 -17.05 -3.28 -12.75
C THR A 593 -18.07 -3.33 -11.62
N TRP A 594 -19.16 -4.04 -11.85
CA TRP A 594 -20.15 -4.35 -10.82
C TRP A 594 -20.50 -5.84 -10.87
N PHE A 595 -20.20 -6.58 -9.80
CA PHE A 595 -20.60 -7.97 -9.63
C PHE A 595 -21.83 -8.06 -8.71
N GLU A 596 -22.82 -8.85 -9.11
CA GLU A 596 -24.06 -9.13 -8.37
C GLU A 596 -24.49 -10.59 -8.64
N PRO A 597 -25.06 -11.33 -7.67
CA PRO A 597 -25.29 -10.98 -6.26
C PRO A 597 -24.03 -10.76 -5.41
N LYS A 598 -24.08 -9.87 -4.42
CA LYS A 598 -23.01 -9.76 -3.39
C LYS A 598 -22.92 -11.04 -2.56
N LEU A 599 -21.69 -11.49 -2.28
CA LEU A 599 -21.44 -12.67 -1.43
C LEU A 599 -21.98 -12.42 -0.03
N ARG A 600 -22.50 -13.45 0.65
CA ARG A 600 -23.01 -13.33 2.02
C ARG A 600 -21.90 -13.64 3.01
N ASP A 601 -21.78 -12.79 4.03
CA ASP A 601 -20.97 -13.06 5.21
C ASP A 601 -21.77 -13.95 6.19
N GLY A 602 -21.07 -14.70 7.04
CA GLY A 602 -21.67 -15.50 8.11
C GLY A 602 -22.18 -16.90 7.71
N LEU A 603 -22.22 -17.23 6.42
CA LEU A 603 -22.57 -18.58 5.97
C LEU A 603 -21.42 -19.58 6.15
N LEU A 604 -20.20 -19.16 5.85
CA LEU A 604 -18.97 -19.95 5.94
C LEU A 604 -17.85 -19.01 6.38
N VAL A 605 -17.23 -19.29 7.52
CA VAL A 605 -16.21 -18.44 8.14
C VAL A 605 -14.95 -19.27 8.36
N HIS A 606 -13.78 -18.71 8.05
CA HIS A 606 -12.49 -19.36 8.22
C HIS A 606 -11.77 -18.81 9.44
N SER A 607 -11.51 -19.65 10.44
CA SER A 607 -10.62 -19.36 11.58
C SER A 607 -9.15 -19.34 11.13
N LEU A 608 -8.33 -18.50 11.74
CA LEU A 608 -6.88 -18.46 11.47
C LEU A 608 -6.07 -19.53 12.25
N ASP A 609 -6.74 -20.29 13.13
CA ASP A 609 -6.16 -21.33 13.99
C ASP A 609 -6.82 -22.70 13.80
#